data_AF-A0A969EIP0-F1
#
_entry.id   AF-A0A969EIP0-F1
#
_cell.length_a   1.000
_cell.length_b   1.000
_cell.length_c   1.000
_cell.angle_alpha   90.00
_cell.angle_beta   90.00
_cell.angle_gamma   90.00
#
_symmetry.space_group_name_H-M   'P 1'
#
loop_
_entity.id
_entity.type
_entity.pdbx_description
1 polymer ?
#
loop_
_entity_poly.entity_id
_entity_poly.type
_entity_poly.pdbx_seq_one_letter_code
_entity_poly.pdbx_strand_id
1 'polypeptide(L)'
;MGKRNHGKTAFTKYAIGKYLSDKSVYNVFAPREGTCDVKEFHRTLQDVTGLTGSASEIINALPHNSIVQIHDLELWWERTDQGLGIINQINDLIDRYGDTCMFVISMNPFAYRIINQLVKLENYLISTIECDKFSAENIKDLILLRHKSSGLSFEWRDQHESELSTLKTAQLFSHYFEYTGGNPGVALCGWLTHISGIDGKTISIRTPHKPDIHILSNLSADHRIVLAQIIIHKRTTLLKLGRVMNCDEMQADKLIRSLKRSGLVVESPPGTFALNIYVEPFVSKFLEENRMI
;
A
#
# COMPACT_ATOMS: atom_id res chain seq x y z
N MET A 1 9.20 4.19 -0.31
CA MET A 1 8.86 3.00 -1.12
C MET A 1 8.48 1.83 -0.23
N GLY A 2 7.65 0.89 -0.70
CA GLY A 2 7.30 -0.33 0.06
C GLY A 2 5.92 -0.88 -0.34
N LYS A 3 5.67 -2.18 -0.18
CA LYS A 3 4.37 -2.76 -0.55
C LYS A 3 3.26 -2.27 0.39
N ARG A 4 2.01 -2.61 0.10
CA ARG A 4 0.89 -2.30 1.01
C ARG A 4 1.20 -2.88 2.39
N ASN A 5 0.77 -2.17 3.43
CA ASN A 5 0.93 -2.56 4.84
C ASN A 5 2.38 -2.66 5.37
N HIS A 6 3.39 -2.21 4.62
CA HIS A 6 4.79 -2.13 5.10
C HIS A 6 5.11 -0.89 5.94
N GLY A 7 4.10 -0.17 6.43
CA GLY A 7 4.33 0.95 7.36
C GLY A 7 4.76 2.28 6.75
N LYS A 8 4.74 2.44 5.40
CA LYS A 8 5.07 3.72 4.73
C LYS A 8 4.43 4.95 5.39
N THR A 9 3.10 4.95 5.52
CA THR A 9 2.34 6.06 6.11
C THR A 9 2.69 6.26 7.59
N ALA A 10 2.90 5.17 8.35
CA ALA A 10 3.28 5.25 9.75
C ALA A 10 4.68 5.86 9.92
N PHE A 11 5.64 5.44 9.10
CA PHE A 11 6.98 5.99 9.05
C PHE A 11 6.97 7.48 8.71
N THR A 12 6.34 7.87 7.60
CA THR A 12 6.33 9.27 7.17
C THR A 12 5.64 10.17 8.20
N LYS A 13 4.51 9.72 8.76
CA LYS A 13 3.82 10.45 9.84
C LYS A 13 4.71 10.63 11.07
N TYR A 14 5.44 9.58 11.47
CA TYR A 14 6.37 9.66 12.60
C TYR A 14 7.54 10.60 12.31
N ALA A 15 8.18 10.47 11.14
CA ALA A 15 9.33 11.27 10.77
C ALA A 15 8.99 12.77 10.68
N ILE A 16 7.90 13.11 9.98
CA ILE A 16 7.43 14.50 9.89
C ILE A 16 7.05 15.03 11.27
N GLY A 17 6.24 14.29 12.02
CA GLY A 17 5.79 14.73 13.35
C GLY A 17 6.90 14.87 14.38
N LYS A 18 7.99 14.10 14.26
CA LYS A 18 9.12 14.14 15.20
C LYS A 18 10.19 15.15 14.82
N TYR A 19 10.51 15.26 13.53
CA TYR A 19 11.67 16.03 13.07
C TYR A 19 11.31 17.32 12.32
N LEU A 20 10.04 17.48 11.90
CA LEU A 20 9.58 18.59 11.05
C LEU A 20 8.24 19.15 11.54
N SER A 21 7.99 19.12 12.86
CA SER A 21 6.71 19.49 13.46
C SER A 21 6.35 20.98 13.32
N ASP A 22 7.34 21.83 13.04
CA ASP A 22 7.19 23.27 12.85
C ASP A 22 6.84 23.65 11.39
N LYS A 23 6.83 22.69 10.47
CA LYS A 23 6.58 22.93 9.04
C LYS A 23 5.11 22.75 8.67
N SER A 24 4.64 23.55 7.72
CA SER A 24 3.33 23.34 7.08
C SER A 24 3.37 22.09 6.20
N VAL A 25 2.40 21.20 6.37
CA VAL A 25 2.31 19.93 5.63
C VAL A 25 1.04 19.88 4.80
N TYR A 26 1.20 19.82 3.49
CA TYR A 26 0.10 19.72 2.53
C TYR A 26 0.02 18.28 2.02
N ASN A 27 -1.06 17.58 2.38
CA ASN A 27 -1.25 16.17 2.05
C ASN A 27 -2.08 16.03 0.78
N VAL A 28 -1.45 15.62 -0.31
CA VAL A 28 -2.06 15.45 -1.64
C VAL A 28 -2.44 13.98 -1.82
N PHE A 29 -3.74 13.68 -1.79
CA PHE A 29 -4.27 12.33 -1.98
C PHE A 29 -4.97 12.20 -3.33
N ALA A 30 -4.72 11.11 -4.05
CA ALA A 30 -5.49 10.79 -5.25
C ALA A 30 -6.96 10.48 -4.91
N PRO A 31 -7.90 10.72 -5.86
CA PRO A 31 -9.23 10.13 -5.82
C PRO A 31 -9.18 8.62 -5.56
N ARG A 32 -10.24 8.05 -4.98
CA ARG A 32 -10.22 6.65 -4.52
C ARG A 32 -10.05 5.66 -5.68
N GLU A 33 -10.61 6.01 -6.83
CA GLU A 33 -10.56 5.33 -8.12
C GLU A 33 -9.20 5.50 -8.85
N GLY A 34 -8.40 6.47 -8.43
CA GLY A 34 -7.23 6.96 -9.15
C GLY A 34 -7.60 7.80 -10.38
N THR A 35 -6.63 8.56 -10.89
CA THR A 35 -6.81 9.43 -12.05
C THR A 35 -5.48 9.65 -12.77
N CYS A 36 -5.56 9.92 -14.07
CA CYS A 36 -4.44 10.47 -14.86
C CYS A 36 -4.77 11.86 -15.43
N ASP A 37 -5.88 12.47 -15.00
CA ASP A 37 -6.26 13.82 -15.41
C ASP A 37 -5.49 14.87 -14.60
N VAL A 38 -4.65 15.63 -15.31
CA VAL A 38 -3.86 16.74 -14.78
C VAL A 38 -4.73 17.81 -14.11
N LYS A 39 -5.95 18.03 -14.61
CA LYS A 39 -6.86 19.02 -14.00
C LYS A 39 -7.31 18.59 -12.60
N GLU A 40 -7.52 17.30 -12.39
CA GLU A 40 -7.89 16.77 -11.08
C GLU A 40 -6.74 16.89 -10.08
N PHE A 41 -5.50 16.72 -10.53
CA PHE A 41 -4.31 17.00 -9.73
C PHE A 41 -4.23 18.48 -9.31
N HIS A 42 -4.49 19.42 -10.25
CA HIS A 42 -4.50 20.86 -9.92
C HIS A 42 -5.59 21.19 -8.91
N ARG A 43 -6.80 20.65 -9.11
CA ARG A 43 -7.91 20.82 -8.18
C ARG A 43 -7.55 20.33 -6.78
N THR A 44 -6.93 19.16 -6.70
CA THR A 44 -6.48 18.60 -5.42
C THR A 44 -5.47 19.52 -4.74
N LEU A 45 -4.52 20.11 -5.48
CA LEU A 45 -3.60 21.11 -4.93
C LEU A 45 -4.33 22.36 -4.44
N GLN A 46 -5.31 22.86 -5.18
CA GLN A 46 -6.13 24.01 -4.76
C GLN A 46 -6.89 23.69 -3.46
N ASP A 47 -7.54 22.53 -3.39
CA ASP A 47 -8.34 22.12 -2.23
C ASP A 47 -7.50 21.97 -0.96
N VAL A 48 -6.29 21.40 -1.05
CA VAL A 48 -5.44 21.17 0.13
C VAL A 48 -4.66 22.41 0.58
N THR A 49 -4.44 23.36 -0.33
CA THR A 49 -3.70 24.60 -0.02
C THR A 49 -4.61 25.79 0.25
N GLY A 50 -5.85 25.76 -0.22
CA GLY A 50 -6.77 26.90 -0.23
C GLY A 50 -6.39 27.99 -1.25
N LEU A 51 -5.41 27.73 -2.11
CA LEU A 51 -4.92 28.67 -3.12
C LEU A 51 -5.54 28.39 -4.49
N THR A 52 -5.57 29.40 -5.35
CA THR A 52 -6.07 29.29 -6.73
C THR A 52 -4.93 29.55 -7.72
N GLY A 53 -5.11 29.08 -8.96
CA GLY A 53 -4.11 29.20 -10.02
C GLY A 53 -3.61 27.84 -10.51
N SER A 54 -2.57 27.88 -11.34
CA SER A 54 -1.83 26.72 -11.81
C SER A 54 -1.05 26.05 -10.67
N ALA A 55 -0.67 24.79 -10.86
CA ALA A 55 0.13 24.07 -9.87
C ALA A 55 1.44 24.83 -9.51
N SER A 56 2.12 25.42 -10.50
CA SER A 56 3.34 26.20 -10.28
C SER A 56 3.09 27.45 -9.44
N GLU A 57 2.00 28.19 -9.70
CA GLU A 57 1.62 29.37 -8.90
C GLU A 57 1.28 28.98 -7.46
N ILE A 58 0.56 27.87 -7.28
CA ILE A 58 0.19 27.34 -5.96
C ILE A 58 1.45 26.99 -5.17
N ILE A 59 2.35 26.18 -5.73
CA ILE A 59 3.58 25.76 -5.04
C ILE A 59 4.47 26.96 -4.71
N ASN A 60 4.61 27.92 -5.64
CA ASN A 60 5.40 29.13 -5.42
C ASN A 60 4.84 30.02 -4.30
N ALA A 61 3.53 30.00 -4.08
CA ALA A 61 2.87 30.78 -3.03
C ALA A 61 2.88 30.09 -1.65
N LEU A 62 3.36 28.84 -1.55
CA LEU A 62 3.48 28.16 -0.27
C LEU A 62 4.55 28.83 0.63
N PRO A 63 4.38 28.78 1.96
CA PRO A 63 5.43 29.20 2.88
C PRO A 63 6.75 28.46 2.61
N HIS A 64 7.88 29.15 2.76
CA HIS A 64 9.20 28.53 2.60
C HIS A 64 9.38 27.33 3.54
N ASN A 65 10.00 26.27 3.04
CA ASN A 65 10.20 24.98 3.70
C ASN A 65 8.90 24.21 4.02
N SER A 66 7.83 24.49 3.27
CA SER A 66 6.61 23.68 3.32
C SER A 66 6.89 22.25 2.83
N ILE A 67 6.09 21.30 3.32
CA ILE A 67 6.17 19.90 2.94
C ILE A 67 4.96 19.57 2.05
N VAL A 68 5.22 19.14 0.83
CA VAL A 68 4.19 18.66 -0.09
C VAL A 68 4.25 17.14 -0.12
N GLN A 69 3.32 16.50 0.56
CA GLN A 69 3.29 15.04 0.68
C GLN A 69 2.32 14.44 -0.33
N ILE A 70 2.85 13.77 -1.35
CA ILE A 70 2.08 13.09 -2.39
C ILE A 70 1.91 11.63 -1.98
N HIS A 71 0.67 11.24 -1.72
CA HIS A 71 0.33 9.90 -1.26
C HIS A 71 0.01 8.98 -2.44
N ASP A 72 0.58 7.77 -2.39
CA ASP A 72 0.30 6.66 -3.31
C ASP A 72 0.38 7.07 -4.80
N LEU A 73 1.57 7.47 -5.26
CA LEU A 73 1.80 7.98 -6.61
C LEU A 73 1.27 7.06 -7.73
N GLU A 74 1.19 5.74 -7.49
CA GLU A 74 0.59 4.79 -8.41
C GLU A 74 -0.90 5.03 -8.75
N LEU A 75 -1.61 5.80 -7.93
CA LEU A 75 -3.01 6.19 -8.17
C LEU A 75 -3.14 7.42 -9.07
N TRP A 76 -2.06 8.17 -9.27
CA TRP A 76 -1.96 9.34 -10.16
C TRP A 76 -1.47 8.98 -11.57
N TRP A 77 -1.40 7.68 -11.88
CA TRP A 77 -0.80 7.16 -13.09
C TRP A 77 -1.57 5.96 -13.65
N GLU A 78 -1.60 5.89 -14.98
CA GLU A 78 -2.11 4.75 -15.74
C GLU A 78 -1.03 4.21 -16.67
N ARG A 79 -0.98 2.89 -16.87
CA ARG A 79 -0.04 2.26 -17.79
C ARG A 79 -0.58 2.35 -19.23
N THR A 80 -0.66 3.57 -19.71
CA THR A 80 -1.10 3.94 -21.05
C THR A 80 -0.15 4.98 -21.63
N ASP A 81 -0.18 5.18 -22.95
CA ASP A 81 0.73 6.12 -23.62
C ASP A 81 0.60 7.56 -23.11
N GLN A 82 -0.60 7.94 -22.64
CA GLN A 82 -0.91 9.28 -22.13
C GLN A 82 -0.94 9.34 -20.58
N GLY A 83 -0.65 8.23 -19.89
CA GLY A 83 -0.85 8.12 -18.45
C GLY A 83 0.19 8.83 -17.58
N LEU A 84 1.25 9.39 -18.18
CA LEU A 84 2.37 10.03 -17.47
C LEU A 84 2.17 11.52 -17.18
N GLY A 85 1.07 12.15 -17.64
CA GLY A 85 0.88 13.60 -17.55
C GLY A 85 1.08 14.18 -16.15
N ILE A 86 0.48 13.55 -15.13
CA ILE A 86 0.61 13.99 -13.73
C ILE A 86 2.03 13.74 -13.19
N ILE A 87 2.65 12.61 -13.54
CA ILE A 87 4.02 12.29 -13.12
C ILE A 87 5.00 13.33 -13.65
N ASN A 88 4.89 13.68 -14.93
CA ASN A 88 5.74 14.69 -15.55
C ASN A 88 5.54 16.07 -14.91
N GLN A 89 4.30 16.41 -14.54
CA GLN A 89 4.05 17.65 -13.82
C GLN A 89 4.65 17.63 -12.41
N ILE A 90 4.56 16.53 -11.68
CA ILE A 90 5.18 16.41 -10.35
C ILE A 90 6.70 16.58 -10.46
N ASN A 91 7.31 15.95 -11.45
CA ASN A 91 8.75 16.09 -11.74
C ASN A 91 9.14 17.56 -12.00
N ASP A 92 8.37 18.27 -12.84
CA ASP A 92 8.59 19.70 -13.13
C ASP A 92 8.44 20.58 -11.88
N LEU A 93 7.50 20.26 -10.98
CA LEU A 93 7.36 20.97 -9.71
C LEU A 93 8.54 20.71 -8.77
N ILE A 94 9.05 19.49 -8.71
CA ILE A 94 10.23 19.16 -7.90
C ILE A 94 11.46 19.90 -8.41
N ASP A 95 11.70 19.88 -9.72
CA ASP A 95 12.86 20.57 -10.32
C ASP A 95 12.84 22.08 -10.06
N ARG A 96 11.67 22.71 -10.14
CA ARG A 96 11.55 24.18 -9.99
C ARG A 96 11.49 24.64 -8.54
N TYR A 97 10.93 23.82 -7.65
CA TYR A 97 10.58 24.25 -6.29
C TYR A 97 11.17 23.37 -5.18
N GLY A 98 12.03 22.40 -5.52
CA GLY A 98 12.70 21.53 -4.54
C GLY A 98 13.59 22.27 -3.54
N ASP A 99 14.09 23.46 -3.92
CA ASP A 99 14.90 24.32 -3.04
C ASP A 99 14.05 25.10 -2.03
N THR A 100 12.75 25.28 -2.29
CA THR A 100 11.84 26.06 -1.43
C THR A 100 10.82 25.20 -0.70
N CYS A 101 10.46 24.04 -1.26
CA CYS A 101 9.53 23.07 -0.70
C CYS A 101 10.13 21.67 -0.69
N MET A 102 9.88 20.92 0.39
CA MET A 102 10.25 19.51 0.45
C MET A 102 9.12 18.64 -0.09
N PHE A 103 9.39 17.87 -1.14
CA PHE A 103 8.45 16.88 -1.67
C PHE A 103 8.66 15.51 -1.03
N VAL A 104 7.57 14.93 -0.50
CA VAL A 104 7.59 13.58 0.08
C VAL A 104 6.62 12.71 -0.68
N ILE A 105 7.15 11.76 -1.44
CA ILE A 105 6.36 10.89 -2.31
C ILE A 105 6.33 9.48 -1.72
N SER A 106 5.13 8.91 -1.62
CA SER A 106 4.94 7.50 -1.27
C SER A 106 4.40 6.73 -2.47
N MET A 107 4.94 5.52 -2.68
CA MET A 107 4.56 4.69 -3.81
C MET A 107 4.80 3.20 -3.53
N ASN A 108 4.05 2.32 -4.18
CA ASN A 108 4.35 0.89 -4.19
C ASN A 108 5.53 0.55 -5.14
N PRO A 109 6.36 -0.46 -4.82
CA PRO A 109 7.56 -0.79 -5.60
C PRO A 109 7.27 -1.24 -7.03
N PHE A 110 6.10 -1.83 -7.27
CA PHE A 110 5.76 -2.39 -8.58
C PHE A 110 5.57 -1.29 -9.62
N ALA A 111 4.76 -0.28 -9.30
CA ALA A 111 4.57 0.86 -10.18
C ALA A 111 5.83 1.75 -10.21
N TYR A 112 6.57 1.91 -9.11
CA TYR A 112 7.82 2.68 -9.12
C TYR A 112 8.83 2.15 -10.11
N ARG A 113 9.06 0.84 -10.16
CA ARG A 113 10.00 0.26 -11.14
C ARG A 113 9.60 0.59 -12.58
N ILE A 114 8.31 0.54 -12.90
CA ILE A 114 7.81 0.85 -14.24
C ILE A 114 7.96 2.35 -14.53
N ILE A 115 7.46 3.21 -13.64
CA ILE A 115 7.53 4.66 -13.82
C ILE A 115 8.99 5.13 -13.90
N ASN A 116 9.86 4.62 -13.04
CA ASN A 116 11.27 4.97 -13.04
C ASN A 116 11.98 4.56 -14.34
N GLN A 117 11.60 3.42 -14.94
CA GLN A 117 12.12 3.04 -16.26
C GLN A 117 11.70 4.01 -17.37
N LEU A 118 10.48 4.57 -17.27
CA LEU A 118 9.91 5.45 -18.29
C LEU A 118 10.41 6.90 -18.18
N VAL A 119 10.46 7.46 -16.96
CA VAL A 119 10.74 8.90 -16.74
C VAL A 119 11.93 9.19 -15.85
N LYS A 120 12.66 8.17 -15.39
CA LYS A 120 13.82 8.32 -14.48
C LYS A 120 13.47 9.14 -13.24
N LEU A 121 12.35 8.79 -12.60
CA LEU A 121 11.83 9.44 -11.39
C LEU A 121 12.90 9.60 -10.30
N GLU A 122 13.83 8.65 -10.17
CA GLU A 122 14.94 8.71 -9.21
C GLU A 122 15.83 9.95 -9.37
N ASN A 123 15.95 10.52 -10.57
CA ASN A 123 16.78 11.70 -10.83
C ASN A 123 16.24 12.97 -10.14
N TYR A 124 14.95 12.99 -9.81
CA TYR A 124 14.28 14.10 -9.14
C TYR A 124 14.31 13.95 -7.61
N LEU A 125 14.76 12.81 -7.08
CA LEU A 125 14.68 12.49 -5.67
C LEU A 125 16.05 12.60 -5.00
N ILE A 126 16.12 13.35 -3.91
CA ILE A 126 17.34 13.44 -3.09
C ILE A 126 17.68 12.08 -2.44
N SER A 127 16.66 11.34 -2.03
CA SER A 127 16.81 10.02 -1.40
C SER A 127 15.54 9.19 -1.52
N THR A 128 15.72 7.87 -1.60
CA THR A 128 14.63 6.89 -1.54
C THR A 128 14.75 6.09 -0.26
N ILE A 129 13.66 6.03 0.52
CA ILE A 129 13.57 5.20 1.72
C ILE A 129 12.72 3.98 1.42
N GLU A 130 13.27 2.79 1.59
CA GLU A 130 12.55 1.52 1.40
C GLU A 130 12.01 1.01 2.73
N CYS A 131 10.69 0.82 2.80
CA CYS A 131 10.03 0.15 3.92
C CYS A 131 10.04 -1.36 3.65
N ASP A 132 11.16 -1.98 4.03
CA ASP A 132 11.41 -3.39 3.86
C ASP A 132 10.64 -4.29 4.84
N LYS A 133 10.76 -5.60 4.59
CA LYS A 133 10.22 -6.65 5.45
C LYS A 133 10.87 -6.59 6.83
N PHE A 134 10.05 -6.81 7.85
CA PHE A 134 10.51 -6.94 9.23
C PHE A 134 11.12 -8.33 9.44
N SER A 135 12.14 -8.42 10.30
CA SER A 135 12.62 -9.71 10.80
C SER A 135 11.54 -10.41 11.63
N ALA A 136 11.70 -11.71 11.88
CA ALA A 136 10.82 -12.45 12.78
C ALA A 136 10.76 -11.83 14.19
N GLU A 137 11.88 -11.30 14.67
CA GLU A 137 11.96 -10.59 15.94
C GLU A 137 11.17 -9.27 15.91
N ASN A 138 11.32 -8.45 14.87
CA ASN A 138 10.56 -7.21 14.73
C ASN A 138 9.05 -7.48 14.61
N ILE A 139 8.64 -8.58 13.97
CA ILE A 139 7.24 -9.01 13.92
C ILE A 139 6.72 -9.39 15.31
N LYS A 140 7.48 -10.19 16.07
CA LYS A 140 7.18 -10.53 17.46
C LYS A 140 6.98 -9.27 18.29
N ASP A 141 7.96 -8.38 18.26
CA ASP A 141 7.95 -7.17 19.09
C ASP A 141 6.81 -6.23 18.71
N LEU A 142 6.52 -6.09 17.42
CA LEU A 142 5.38 -5.31 16.92
C LEU A 142 4.04 -5.86 17.43
N ILE A 143 3.82 -7.18 17.30
CA ILE A 143 2.58 -7.80 17.75
C ILE A 143 2.45 -7.67 19.26
N LEU A 144 3.49 -7.98 20.03
CA LEU A 144 3.46 -7.90 21.49
C LEU A 144 3.29 -6.46 21.98
N LEU A 145 3.93 -5.48 21.35
CA LEU A 145 3.74 -4.06 21.67
C LEU A 145 2.28 -3.65 21.52
N ARG A 146 1.63 -4.06 20.41
CA ARG A 146 0.22 -3.74 20.18
C ARG A 146 -0.70 -4.54 21.11
N HIS A 147 -0.42 -5.81 21.35
CA HIS A 147 -1.19 -6.66 22.25
C HIS A 147 -1.18 -6.10 23.67
N LYS A 148 -0.01 -5.75 24.21
CA LYS A 148 0.13 -5.16 25.55
C LYS A 148 -0.70 -3.88 25.73
N SER A 149 -0.87 -3.08 24.68
CA SER A 149 -1.70 -1.86 24.75
C SER A 149 -3.19 -2.14 24.98
N SER A 150 -3.66 -3.38 24.80
CA SER A 150 -5.05 -3.78 25.05
C SER A 150 -5.33 -4.12 26.52
N GLY A 151 -4.30 -4.40 27.33
CA GLY A 151 -4.46 -4.88 28.71
C GLY A 151 -5.04 -6.30 28.82
N LEU A 152 -5.13 -7.05 27.72
CA LEU A 152 -5.49 -8.46 27.67
C LEU A 152 -4.24 -9.33 27.77
N SER A 153 -4.41 -10.57 28.22
CA SER A 153 -3.41 -11.63 28.06
C SER A 153 -3.83 -12.56 26.92
N PHE A 154 -2.91 -13.41 26.46
CA PHE A 154 -3.23 -14.45 25.48
C PHE A 154 -2.84 -15.84 25.95
N GLU A 155 -3.49 -16.84 25.40
CA GLU A 155 -3.11 -18.24 25.51
C GLU A 155 -2.83 -18.83 24.12
N TRP A 156 -1.87 -19.76 24.06
CA TRP A 156 -1.53 -20.48 22.85
C TRP A 156 -1.27 -21.95 23.18
N ARG A 157 -2.01 -22.86 22.52
CA ARG A 157 -1.98 -24.31 22.79
C ARG A 157 -2.20 -24.62 24.28
N ASP A 158 -3.25 -24.03 24.84
CA ASP A 158 -3.70 -24.21 26.23
C ASP A 158 -2.65 -23.80 27.27
N GLN A 159 -1.73 -22.90 26.90
CA GLN A 159 -0.74 -22.31 27.81
C GLN A 159 -0.86 -20.79 27.84
N HIS A 160 -0.96 -20.23 29.05
CA HIS A 160 -1.03 -18.80 29.27
C HIS A 160 0.30 -18.12 28.89
N GLU A 161 0.26 -16.88 28.40
CA GLU A 161 1.45 -16.16 27.92
C GLU A 161 2.61 -16.10 28.93
N SER A 162 2.31 -16.06 30.22
CA SER A 162 3.30 -16.05 31.32
C SER A 162 4.01 -17.39 31.52
N GLU A 163 3.43 -18.48 31.01
CA GLU A 163 3.95 -19.85 31.12
C GLU A 163 4.64 -20.32 29.83
N LEU A 164 4.52 -19.55 28.74
CA LEU A 164 5.17 -19.87 27.49
C LEU A 164 6.70 -19.76 27.63
N SER A 165 7.40 -20.86 27.34
CA SER A 165 8.86 -20.84 27.24
C SER A 165 9.31 -19.98 26.06
N THR A 166 10.52 -19.42 26.14
CA THR A 166 11.13 -18.62 25.07
C THR A 166 11.09 -19.34 23.71
N LEU A 167 11.30 -20.67 23.70
CA LEU A 167 11.24 -21.48 22.49
C LEU A 167 9.82 -21.54 21.91
N LYS A 168 8.79 -21.73 22.73
CA LYS A 168 7.38 -21.76 22.29
C LYS A 168 6.92 -20.40 21.79
N THR A 169 7.28 -19.34 22.49
CA THR A 169 7.05 -17.95 22.03
C THR A 169 7.71 -17.73 20.67
N ALA A 170 8.98 -18.11 20.52
CA ALA A 170 9.68 -18.01 19.24
C ALA A 170 8.99 -18.81 18.13
N GLN A 171 8.51 -20.03 18.41
CA GLN A 171 7.76 -20.84 17.44
C GLN A 171 6.47 -20.16 16.96
N LEU A 172 5.66 -19.62 17.88
CA LEU A 172 4.44 -18.89 17.52
C LEU A 172 4.73 -17.73 16.57
N PHE A 173 5.73 -16.91 16.90
CA PHE A 173 6.06 -15.74 16.09
C PHE A 173 6.82 -16.09 14.80
N SER A 174 7.54 -17.22 14.75
CA SER A 174 8.04 -17.78 13.48
C SER A 174 6.89 -18.13 12.55
N HIS A 175 5.80 -18.73 13.03
CA HIS A 175 4.62 -18.98 12.20
C HIS A 175 3.97 -17.68 11.69
N TYR A 176 3.90 -16.62 12.51
CA TYR A 176 3.46 -15.31 12.04
C TYR A 176 4.40 -14.72 10.99
N PHE A 177 5.71 -14.85 11.18
CA PHE A 177 6.69 -14.38 10.18
C PHE A 177 6.54 -15.14 8.85
N GLU A 178 6.38 -16.47 8.88
CA GLU A 178 6.15 -17.31 7.70
C GLU A 178 4.83 -16.97 6.98
N TYR A 179 3.76 -16.74 7.75
CA TYR A 179 2.45 -16.35 7.24
C TYR A 179 2.47 -14.97 6.57
N THR A 180 3.19 -14.02 7.16
CA THR A 180 3.18 -12.60 6.73
C THR A 180 4.28 -12.25 5.73
N GLY A 181 5.34 -13.07 5.67
CA GLY A 181 6.57 -12.75 4.96
C GLY A 181 7.26 -11.48 5.48
N GLY A 182 7.09 -11.14 6.76
CA GLY A 182 7.64 -9.94 7.38
C GLY A 182 6.84 -8.65 7.12
N ASN A 183 5.61 -8.73 6.62
CA ASN A 183 4.76 -7.55 6.43
C ASN A 183 4.09 -7.13 7.76
N PRO A 184 4.43 -5.97 8.34
CA PRO A 184 3.98 -5.58 9.68
C PRO A 184 2.47 -5.40 9.79
N GLY A 185 1.81 -4.77 8.81
CA GLY A 185 0.36 -4.61 8.87
C GLY A 185 -0.40 -5.92 8.64
N VAL A 186 0.13 -6.84 7.82
CA VAL A 186 -0.45 -8.20 7.68
C VAL A 186 -0.27 -8.99 8.97
N ALA A 187 0.84 -8.80 9.69
CA ALA A 187 1.07 -9.45 10.99
C ALA A 187 0.06 -8.99 12.04
N LEU A 188 -0.21 -7.68 12.12
CA LEU A 188 -1.21 -7.13 13.04
C LEU A 188 -2.64 -7.57 12.69
N CYS A 189 -3.01 -7.56 11.41
CA CYS A 189 -4.29 -8.10 10.97
C CYS A 189 -4.39 -9.61 11.26
N GLY A 190 -3.33 -10.36 10.95
CA GLY A 190 -3.21 -11.77 11.22
C GLY A 190 -3.43 -12.08 12.70
N TRP A 191 -2.76 -11.35 13.60
CA TRP A 191 -2.94 -11.53 15.04
C TRP A 191 -4.42 -11.46 15.45
N LEU A 192 -5.14 -10.46 14.95
CA LEU A 192 -6.56 -10.29 15.24
C LEU A 192 -7.42 -11.42 14.65
N THR A 193 -7.17 -11.82 13.40
CA THR A 193 -7.98 -12.85 12.72
C THR A 193 -7.75 -14.26 13.27
N HIS A 194 -6.63 -14.49 13.97
CA HIS A 194 -6.33 -15.78 14.60
C HIS A 194 -6.83 -15.86 16.05
N ILE A 195 -7.48 -14.82 16.57
CA ILE A 195 -8.23 -14.92 17.83
C ILE A 195 -9.40 -15.88 17.61
N SER A 196 -9.45 -16.96 18.40
CA SER A 196 -10.47 -18.00 18.27
C SER A 196 -11.46 -18.08 19.42
N GLY A 197 -11.15 -17.41 20.52
CA GLY A 197 -11.94 -17.41 21.74
C GLY A 197 -11.56 -16.23 22.60
N ILE A 198 -12.51 -15.81 23.44
CA ILE A 198 -12.30 -14.78 24.44
C ILE A 198 -12.93 -15.31 25.72
N ASP A 199 -12.14 -15.40 26.78
CA ASP A 199 -12.59 -15.74 28.13
C ASP A 199 -12.09 -14.70 29.12
N GLY A 200 -13.01 -13.86 29.61
CA GLY A 200 -12.69 -12.73 30.47
C GLY A 200 -11.68 -11.77 29.85
N LYS A 201 -10.45 -11.76 30.38
CA LYS A 201 -9.32 -10.93 29.90
C LYS A 201 -8.29 -11.70 29.09
N THR A 202 -8.56 -12.96 28.78
CA THR A 202 -7.66 -13.85 28.04
C THR A 202 -8.22 -14.12 26.65
N ILE A 203 -7.38 -13.99 25.63
CA ILE A 203 -7.73 -14.37 24.26
C ILE A 203 -7.03 -15.66 23.84
N SER A 204 -7.76 -16.58 23.23
CA SER A 204 -7.19 -17.80 22.66
C SER A 204 -6.68 -17.54 21.26
N ILE A 205 -5.40 -17.82 20.99
CA ILE A 205 -4.79 -17.60 19.67
C ILE A 205 -4.58 -18.94 18.96
N ARG A 206 -5.11 -19.05 17.73
CA ARG A 206 -4.78 -20.15 16.82
C ARG A 206 -3.42 -19.92 16.16
N THR A 207 -2.76 -21.02 15.82
CA THR A 207 -1.50 -20.96 15.06
C THR A 207 -1.80 -20.52 13.62
N PRO A 208 -1.15 -19.46 13.10
CA PRO A 208 -1.34 -19.06 11.72
C PRO A 208 -0.75 -20.10 10.77
N HIS A 209 -1.49 -20.41 9.70
CA HIS A 209 -1.05 -21.34 8.67
C HIS A 209 -0.84 -20.59 7.35
N LYS A 210 0.32 -20.78 6.73
CA LYS A 210 0.64 -20.20 5.43
C LYS A 210 -0.23 -20.84 4.34
N PRO A 211 -1.09 -20.09 3.64
CA PRO A 211 -1.89 -20.65 2.54
C PRO A 211 -1.00 -21.17 1.41
N ASP A 212 -1.46 -22.22 0.74
CA ASP A 212 -0.83 -22.68 -0.49
C ASP A 212 -1.16 -21.69 -1.62
N ILE A 213 -0.14 -20.97 -2.08
CA ILE A 213 -0.28 -19.98 -3.15
C ILE A 213 -0.32 -20.62 -4.54
N HIS A 214 0.06 -21.89 -4.68
CA HIS A 214 0.04 -22.59 -5.96
C HIS A 214 -1.37 -22.80 -6.50
N ILE A 215 -2.41 -22.74 -5.66
CA ILE A 215 -3.80 -22.75 -6.13
C ILE A 215 -4.10 -21.60 -7.11
N LEU A 216 -3.35 -20.50 -7.05
CA LEU A 216 -3.46 -19.38 -7.99
C LEU A 216 -2.97 -19.71 -9.40
N SER A 217 -2.23 -20.82 -9.60
CA SER A 217 -1.87 -21.30 -10.94
C SER A 217 -3.08 -21.75 -11.76
N ASN A 218 -4.19 -22.08 -11.09
CA ASN A 218 -5.44 -22.47 -11.75
C ASN A 218 -6.21 -21.27 -12.34
N LEU A 219 -5.78 -20.04 -12.04
CA LEU A 219 -6.34 -18.84 -12.65
C LEU A 219 -5.91 -18.73 -14.12
N SER A 220 -6.85 -18.33 -14.98
CA SER A 220 -6.50 -18.03 -16.38
C SER A 220 -5.45 -16.91 -16.47
N ALA A 221 -4.77 -16.81 -17.61
CA ALA A 221 -3.79 -15.75 -17.86
C ALA A 221 -4.43 -14.35 -17.64
N ASP A 222 -5.61 -14.11 -18.20
CA ASP A 222 -6.32 -12.83 -18.07
C ASP A 222 -6.61 -12.46 -16.62
N HIS A 223 -7.07 -13.42 -15.80
CA HIS A 223 -7.29 -13.18 -14.37
C HIS A 223 -5.99 -12.78 -13.67
N ARG A 224 -4.88 -13.46 -13.95
CA ARG A 224 -3.57 -13.14 -13.37
C ARG A 224 -3.07 -11.77 -13.82
N ILE A 225 -3.30 -11.40 -15.08
CA ILE A 225 -2.95 -10.07 -15.59
C ILE A 225 -3.80 -8.99 -14.89
N VAL A 226 -5.12 -9.19 -14.72
CA VAL A 226 -5.96 -8.24 -13.99
C VAL A 226 -5.49 -8.06 -12.55
N LEU A 227 -5.14 -9.15 -11.85
CA LEU A 227 -4.57 -9.08 -10.50
C LEU A 227 -3.24 -8.29 -10.48
N ALA A 228 -2.37 -8.51 -11.46
CA ALA A 228 -1.12 -7.75 -11.62
C ALA A 228 -1.38 -6.26 -11.84
N GLN A 229 -2.33 -5.90 -12.72
CA GLN A 229 -2.69 -4.50 -12.94
C GLN A 229 -3.27 -3.84 -11.69
N ILE A 230 -4.10 -4.56 -10.91
CA ILE A 230 -4.63 -4.03 -9.65
C ILE A 230 -3.51 -3.82 -8.62
N ILE A 231 -2.50 -4.68 -8.56
CA ILE A 231 -1.35 -4.47 -7.67
C ILE A 231 -0.53 -3.25 -8.08
N ILE A 232 -0.20 -3.17 -9.37
CA ILE A 232 0.58 -2.07 -9.93
C ILE A 232 -0.14 -0.74 -9.65
N HIS A 233 -1.41 -0.63 -10.01
CA HIS A 233 -2.19 0.59 -9.87
C HIS A 233 -2.83 0.77 -8.48
N LYS A 234 -2.64 -0.19 -7.56
CA LYS A 234 -3.29 -0.31 -6.23
C LYS A 234 -4.81 -0.50 -6.26
N ARG A 235 -5.52 0.18 -7.19
CA ARG A 235 -6.97 0.13 -7.41
C ARG A 235 -7.29 0.40 -8.88
N THR A 236 -8.47 -0.04 -9.31
CA THR A 236 -8.97 0.20 -10.67
C THR A 236 -10.47 0.39 -10.73
N THR A 237 -10.96 0.89 -11.86
CA THR A 237 -12.38 0.88 -12.26
C THR A 237 -12.52 0.05 -13.54
N LEU A 238 -13.75 -0.25 -13.98
CA LEU A 238 -13.94 -0.97 -15.24
C LEU A 238 -13.36 -0.17 -16.43
N LEU A 239 -13.61 1.14 -16.46
CA LEU A 239 -13.08 2.03 -17.50
C LEU A 239 -11.56 2.09 -17.50
N LYS A 240 -10.94 2.24 -16.32
CA LYS A 240 -9.48 2.25 -16.18
C LYS A 240 -8.88 0.91 -16.59
N LEU A 241 -9.50 -0.20 -16.18
CA LEU A 241 -9.04 -1.53 -16.57
C LEU A 241 -9.13 -1.74 -18.09
N GLY A 242 -10.23 -1.31 -18.72
CA GLY A 242 -10.41 -1.36 -20.17
C GLY A 242 -9.32 -0.59 -20.91
N ARG A 243 -8.96 0.62 -20.44
CA ARG A 243 -7.84 1.39 -21.01
C ARG A 243 -6.49 0.70 -20.84
N VAL A 244 -6.17 0.21 -19.65
CA VAL A 244 -4.88 -0.41 -19.33
C VAL A 244 -4.70 -1.76 -20.02
N MET A 245 -5.79 -2.52 -20.17
CA MET A 245 -5.79 -3.85 -20.80
C MET A 245 -6.09 -3.82 -22.29
N ASN A 246 -6.46 -2.65 -22.83
CA ASN A 246 -6.98 -2.49 -24.19
C ASN A 246 -8.13 -3.47 -24.49
N CYS A 247 -9.12 -3.53 -23.58
CA CYS A 247 -10.31 -4.37 -23.71
C CYS A 247 -11.60 -3.57 -23.51
N ASP A 248 -12.72 -4.11 -23.99
CA ASP A 248 -14.03 -3.49 -23.79
C ASP A 248 -14.53 -3.63 -22.34
N GLU A 249 -15.51 -2.80 -21.98
CA GLU A 249 -16.04 -2.75 -20.61
C GLU A 249 -16.73 -4.07 -20.21
N MET A 250 -17.33 -4.80 -21.16
CA MET A 250 -17.99 -6.08 -20.89
C MET A 250 -16.97 -7.17 -20.53
N GLN A 251 -15.82 -7.19 -21.19
CA GLN A 251 -14.70 -8.07 -20.89
C GLN A 251 -14.10 -7.73 -19.52
N ALA A 252 -13.87 -6.44 -19.25
CA ALA A 252 -13.38 -5.97 -17.96
C ALA A 252 -14.33 -6.37 -16.81
N ASP A 253 -15.63 -6.15 -16.97
CA ASP A 253 -16.66 -6.53 -15.99
C ASP A 253 -16.69 -8.05 -15.75
N LYS A 254 -16.64 -8.85 -16.81
CA LYS A 254 -16.61 -10.33 -16.71
C LYS A 254 -15.43 -10.81 -15.86
N LEU A 255 -14.23 -10.28 -16.12
CA LEU A 255 -13.01 -10.63 -15.38
C LEU A 255 -13.10 -10.20 -13.91
N ILE A 256 -13.54 -8.96 -13.65
CA ILE A 256 -13.69 -8.43 -12.29
C ILE A 256 -14.76 -9.21 -11.50
N ARG A 257 -15.93 -9.50 -12.09
CA ARG A 257 -16.97 -10.30 -11.44
C ARG A 257 -16.49 -11.71 -11.09
N SER A 258 -15.69 -12.32 -11.97
CA SER A 258 -15.07 -13.61 -11.70
C SER A 258 -14.14 -13.54 -10.48
N LEU A 259 -13.24 -12.56 -10.42
CA LEU A 259 -12.32 -12.36 -9.29
C LEU A 259 -13.02 -11.94 -7.98
N LYS A 260 -14.14 -11.22 -8.08
CA LYS A 260 -14.98 -10.90 -6.92
C LYS A 260 -15.65 -12.14 -6.36
N ARG A 261 -16.20 -13.01 -7.22
CA ARG A 261 -16.82 -14.27 -6.79
C ARG A 261 -15.83 -15.22 -6.13
N SER A 262 -14.56 -15.19 -6.52
CA SER A 262 -13.50 -15.96 -5.86
C SER A 262 -12.94 -15.31 -4.59
N GLY A 263 -13.39 -14.11 -4.24
CA GLY A 263 -12.95 -13.37 -3.05
C GLY A 263 -11.55 -12.73 -3.15
N LEU A 264 -10.92 -12.78 -4.33
CA LEU A 264 -9.60 -12.18 -4.59
C LEU A 264 -9.68 -10.67 -4.75
N VAL A 265 -10.77 -10.18 -5.34
CA VAL A 265 -11.05 -8.76 -5.56
C VAL A 265 -12.25 -8.34 -4.71
N VAL A 266 -12.16 -7.15 -4.14
CA VAL A 266 -13.26 -6.50 -3.42
C VAL A 266 -13.59 -5.18 -4.09
N GLU A 267 -14.84 -4.75 -3.93
CA GLU A 267 -15.31 -3.44 -4.39
C GLU A 267 -15.51 -2.54 -3.17
N SER A 268 -14.73 -1.46 -3.10
CA SER A 268 -14.85 -0.47 -2.03
C SER A 268 -14.06 0.79 -2.36
N PRO A 269 -14.71 1.94 -2.61
CA PRO A 269 -16.17 2.19 -2.71
C PRO A 269 -16.81 1.58 -3.96
N PRO A 270 -18.15 1.67 -4.16
CA PRO A 270 -18.81 1.23 -5.39
C PRO A 270 -18.12 1.78 -6.65
N GLY A 271 -17.93 0.93 -7.65
CA GLY A 271 -17.21 1.22 -8.90
C GLY A 271 -15.68 1.12 -8.80
N THR A 272 -15.12 0.98 -7.60
CA THR A 272 -13.66 0.89 -7.37
C THR A 272 -13.27 -0.49 -6.86
N PHE A 273 -12.40 -1.16 -7.60
CA PHE A 273 -11.93 -2.51 -7.31
C PHE A 273 -10.50 -2.52 -6.81
N ALA A 274 -10.24 -3.34 -5.80
CA ALA A 274 -8.93 -3.56 -5.21
C ALA A 274 -8.75 -5.03 -4.86
N LEU A 275 -7.51 -5.45 -4.62
CA LEU A 275 -7.30 -6.77 -4.01
C LEU A 275 -7.85 -6.79 -2.59
N ASN A 276 -8.42 -7.94 -2.23
CA ASN A 276 -8.78 -8.24 -0.86
C ASN A 276 -7.53 -8.14 0.02
N ILE A 277 -7.57 -7.33 1.07
CA ILE A 277 -6.39 -7.01 1.90
C ILE A 277 -5.77 -8.27 2.52
N TYR A 278 -6.59 -9.28 2.80
CA TYR A 278 -6.17 -10.54 3.42
C TYR A 278 -5.51 -11.49 2.42
N VAL A 279 -5.77 -11.30 1.13
CA VAL A 279 -5.29 -12.19 0.06
C VAL A 279 -4.17 -11.55 -0.76
N GLU A 280 -4.13 -10.22 -0.80
CA GLU A 280 -3.13 -9.42 -1.51
C GLU A 280 -1.67 -9.84 -1.26
N PRO A 281 -1.22 -10.13 -0.02
CA PRO A 281 0.17 -10.55 0.21
C PRO A 281 0.53 -11.85 -0.52
N PHE A 282 -0.42 -12.79 -0.58
CA PHE A 282 -0.25 -14.08 -1.24
C PHE A 282 -0.30 -13.96 -2.76
N VAL A 283 -1.23 -13.15 -3.28
CA VAL A 283 -1.33 -12.87 -4.72
C VAL A 283 -0.09 -12.12 -5.21
N SER A 284 0.37 -11.12 -4.47
CA SER A 284 1.60 -10.38 -4.81
C SER A 284 2.80 -11.31 -4.88
N LYS A 285 2.98 -12.16 -3.86
CA LYS A 285 4.06 -13.14 -3.83
C LYS A 285 4.02 -14.10 -5.02
N PHE A 286 2.84 -14.65 -5.32
CA PHE A 286 2.66 -15.54 -6.46
C PHE A 286 3.01 -14.86 -7.79
N LEU A 287 2.57 -13.62 -8.00
CA LEU A 287 2.84 -12.88 -9.23
C LEU A 287 4.32 -12.48 -9.37
N GLU A 288 5.00 -12.18 -8.26
CA GLU A 288 6.46 -11.96 -8.23
C GLU A 288 7.24 -13.24 -8.61
N GLU A 289 6.89 -14.39 -8.02
CA GLU A 289 7.52 -15.69 -8.33
C GLU A 289 7.35 -16.08 -9.80
N ASN A 290 6.26 -15.63 -10.43
CA ASN A 290 5.97 -15.85 -11.85
C ASN A 290 6.39 -14.68 -12.76
N ARG A 291 7.13 -13.68 -12.24
CA ARG A 291 7.64 -12.51 -12.99
C ARG A 291 6.55 -11.70 -13.73
N MET A 292 5.36 -11.61 -13.15
CA MET A 292 4.25 -10.83 -13.69
C MET A 292 4.20 -9.40 -13.15
N ILE A 293 4.87 -9.17 -12.00
CA ILE A 293 5.10 -7.88 -11.34
C ILE A 293 6.49 -7.87 -10.71
#